data_AF-A0A7T0KDC9-F1
#
_entry.id   AF-A0A7T0KDC9-F1
#
_cell.length_a   1.000
_cell.length_b   1.000
_cell.length_c   1.000
_cell.angle_alpha   90.00
_cell.angle_beta   90.00
_cell.angle_gamma   90.00
#
_symmetry.space_group_name_H-M   'P 1'
#
loop_
_entity.id
_entity.type
_entity.pdbx_description
1 polymer ?
#
loop_
_entity_poly.entity_id
_entity_poly.type
_entity_poly.pdbx_seq_one_letter_code
_entity_poly.pdbx_strand_id
1 'polypeptide(L)'
;MTDDIMARVAAANPVPELELTAEESARAQRSLERITGTERKPGRWLAAAAAAVLAVAVVVPVIGHQAPVATAVDVLQAAGEASANQPNATDTGVTNQEYLKRVDTDGTATVTTEYEVAGGQLRQDTASTGTLSPQLAALADGPAIALESLAAATTADALARLATGTYGSLGVGSLHLLLHPGLSSQQQRLVYENLAGAGGNELAHADRTGAPDEAVTVIRDEDQLSFTVLPSTGQLIHAHGLVGPGVTTTVEATAILGCVAVTGLEGPEDISLACADNNYLVTDLKWSRWGAETATATGKAFINDCDPFCAQGTMEEFPVTVTVRDLRTCGYNARLYSAVDVAFADPARNETFEVGCAPEVS
;
A
#
# COMPACT_ATOMS: atom_id res chain seq x y z
N MET A 1 -13.11 42.08 -5.01
CA MET A 1 -14.29 41.24 -4.68
C MET A 1 -13.93 39.75 -4.62
N THR A 2 -12.81 39.34 -5.22
CA THR A 2 -12.24 37.98 -5.16
C THR A 2 -11.42 37.71 -3.88
N ASP A 3 -10.75 38.73 -3.33
CA ASP A 3 -10.04 38.64 -2.02
C ASP A 3 -10.96 38.27 -0.84
N ASP A 4 -12.27 38.54 -0.95
CA ASP A 4 -13.24 38.27 0.11
C ASP A 4 -13.58 36.78 0.20
N ILE A 5 -13.55 36.04 -0.91
CA ILE A 5 -13.92 34.62 -0.94
C ILE A 5 -12.84 33.76 -0.27
N MET A 6 -11.56 34.02 -0.56
CA MET A 6 -10.46 33.26 0.07
C MET A 6 -10.31 33.56 1.56
N ALA A 7 -10.54 34.82 1.97
CA ALA A 7 -10.58 35.20 3.38
C ALA A 7 -11.76 34.54 4.12
N ARG A 8 -12.90 34.36 3.45
CA ARG A 8 -14.07 33.65 3.98
C ARG A 8 -13.85 32.13 4.07
N VAL A 9 -13.16 31.53 3.11
CA VAL A 9 -12.78 30.10 3.15
C VAL A 9 -11.82 29.82 4.31
N ALA A 10 -10.83 30.68 4.52
CA ALA A 10 -9.90 30.57 5.66
C ALA A 10 -10.59 30.79 7.03
N ALA A 11 -11.62 31.65 7.09
CA ALA A 11 -12.41 31.88 8.30
C ALA A 11 -13.44 30.77 8.59
N ALA A 12 -13.95 30.09 7.55
CA ALA A 12 -14.91 28.99 7.66
C ALA A 12 -14.25 27.65 8.02
N ASN A 13 -12.97 27.49 7.69
CA ASN A 13 -12.19 26.31 8.03
C ASN A 13 -10.88 26.73 8.72
N PRO A 14 -10.94 27.18 9.99
CA PRO A 14 -9.73 27.46 10.73
C PRO A 14 -8.93 26.17 10.81
N VAL A 15 -7.76 26.12 10.17
CA VAL A 15 -6.75 25.11 10.49
C VAL A 15 -6.57 25.20 11.99
N PRO A 16 -6.78 24.12 12.77
CA PRO A 16 -6.41 24.14 14.17
C PRO A 16 -4.92 24.43 14.19
N GLU A 17 -4.56 25.64 14.59
CA GLU A 17 -3.22 25.91 15.08
C GLU A 17 -3.16 25.13 16.39
N LEU A 18 -2.90 23.83 16.30
CA LEU A 18 -2.61 22.97 17.44
C LEU A 18 -1.20 23.30 17.92
N GLU A 19 -0.98 24.58 18.25
CA GLU A 19 -0.06 24.97 19.29
C GLU A 19 -0.63 24.33 20.57
N LEU A 20 -0.20 23.10 20.83
CA LEU A 20 -0.48 22.44 22.11
C LEU A 20 -0.06 23.42 23.20
N THR A 21 -0.96 23.73 24.12
CA THR A 21 -0.57 24.49 25.30
C THR A 21 0.59 23.76 25.99
N ALA A 22 1.44 24.47 26.72
CA ALA A 22 2.55 23.84 27.44
C ALA A 22 2.10 22.66 28.32
N GLU A 23 0.87 22.72 28.84
CA GLU A 23 0.26 21.64 29.62
C GLU A 23 -0.15 20.43 28.77
N GLU A 24 -0.65 20.64 27.55
CA GLU A 24 -1.00 19.58 26.61
C GLU A 24 0.23 18.92 26.01
N SER A 25 1.25 19.71 25.65
CA SER A 25 2.56 19.18 25.22
C SER A 25 3.19 18.32 26.32
N ALA A 26 3.17 18.79 27.58
CA ALA A 26 3.65 18.01 28.72
C ALA A 26 2.81 16.74 28.98
N ARG A 27 1.53 16.73 28.62
CA ARG A 27 0.65 15.55 28.75
C ARG A 27 0.90 14.54 27.62
N ALA A 28 1.17 15.02 26.40
CA ALA A 28 1.58 14.22 25.25
C ALA A 28 2.96 13.57 25.50
N GLN A 29 3.95 14.34 25.96
CA GLN A 29 5.28 13.80 26.30
C GLN A 29 5.24 12.77 27.42
N ARG A 30 4.46 12.98 28.49
CA ARG A 30 4.28 11.95 29.55
C ARG A 30 3.56 10.70 29.06
N SER A 31 2.75 10.80 28.00
CA SER A 31 2.11 9.64 27.38
C SER A 31 3.10 8.90 26.50
N LEU A 32 3.91 9.64 25.74
CA LEU A 32 5.01 9.10 24.94
C LEU A 32 6.04 8.37 25.80
N GLU A 33 6.51 8.97 26.90
CA GLU A 33 7.46 8.37 27.84
C GLU A 33 6.94 7.08 28.49
N ARG A 34 5.62 6.97 28.67
CA ARG A 34 4.97 5.76 29.19
C ARG A 34 4.92 4.64 28.15
N ILE A 35 4.79 5.01 26.88
CA ILE A 35 4.74 4.08 25.74
C ILE A 35 6.16 3.60 25.39
N THR A 36 7.16 4.49 25.46
CA THR A 36 8.53 4.17 25.02
C THR A 36 9.42 3.54 26.10
N GLY A 37 8.96 3.44 27.34
CA GLY A 37 9.63 2.64 28.39
C GLY A 37 11.06 3.07 28.74
N THR A 38 11.48 4.29 28.43
CA THR A 38 12.85 4.76 28.68
C THR A 38 12.96 5.52 30.01
N GLU A 39 13.04 4.82 31.13
CA GLU A 39 13.70 5.39 32.32
C GLU A 39 15.22 5.27 32.15
N ARG A 40 15.88 6.33 31.66
CA ARG A 40 17.34 6.44 31.67
C ARG A 40 17.79 7.29 32.85
N LYS A 41 18.29 6.66 33.92
CA LYS A 41 18.99 7.36 35.02
C LYS A 41 20.40 7.80 34.59
N PRO A 42 20.89 9.00 34.98
CA PRO A 42 22.26 9.44 34.69
C PRO A 42 23.22 9.13 35.86
N GLY A 43 24.47 8.77 35.55
CA GLY A 43 25.46 8.54 36.62
C GLY A 43 26.88 8.05 36.28
N ARG A 44 27.56 8.64 35.29
CA ARG A 44 28.93 9.21 35.34
C ARG A 44 30.12 8.52 36.14
N TRP A 45 31.14 8.08 35.36
CA TRP A 45 32.64 7.95 35.54
C TRP A 45 33.31 6.80 36.32
N LEU A 46 34.30 6.13 35.69
CA LEU A 46 35.75 6.35 35.88
C LEU A 46 36.60 5.55 34.86
N ALA A 47 37.87 5.93 34.75
CA ALA A 47 38.73 5.86 33.57
C ALA A 47 39.71 4.66 33.49
N ALA A 48 40.20 4.47 32.25
CA ALA A 48 41.54 4.02 31.82
C ALA A 48 42.05 2.62 32.21
N ALA A 49 42.46 1.83 31.19
CA ALA A 49 43.87 1.74 30.76
C ALA A 49 44.10 0.66 29.68
N ALA A 50 44.81 1.09 28.63
CA ALA A 50 45.89 0.44 27.87
C ALA A 50 45.89 -1.05 27.46
N ALA A 51 46.11 -1.22 26.16
CA ALA A 51 47.10 -2.08 25.48
C ALA A 51 46.94 -3.61 25.49
N ALA A 52 46.77 -4.19 24.29
CA ALA A 52 47.82 -4.89 23.53
C ALA A 52 47.20 -5.89 22.55
N VAL A 53 47.56 -5.75 21.28
CA VAL A 53 47.32 -6.74 20.23
C VAL A 53 48.22 -7.96 20.50
N LEU A 54 47.61 -9.13 20.67
CA LEU A 54 48.29 -10.41 20.61
C LEU A 54 47.43 -11.38 19.81
N ALA A 55 47.86 -11.61 18.57
CA ALA A 55 47.39 -12.71 17.75
C ALA A 55 47.83 -14.01 18.40
N VAL A 56 46.88 -14.82 18.83
CA VAL A 56 47.08 -16.25 19.11
C VAL A 56 46.18 -17.00 18.16
N ALA A 57 46.78 -17.60 17.14
CA ALA A 57 46.13 -18.61 16.32
C ALA A 57 45.94 -19.86 17.18
N VAL A 58 44.73 -20.02 17.75
CA VAL A 58 44.29 -21.28 18.31
C VAL A 58 43.65 -22.07 17.16
N VAL A 59 44.31 -23.14 16.73
CA VAL A 59 43.68 -24.16 15.89
C VAL A 59 42.71 -24.92 16.79
N VAL A 60 41.42 -24.55 16.73
CA VAL A 60 40.32 -25.30 17.32
C VAL A 60 39.82 -26.29 16.26
N PRO A 61 39.59 -27.58 16.60
CA PRO A 61 39.03 -28.53 15.64
C PRO A 61 37.62 -28.07 15.25
N VAL A 62 37.39 -27.96 13.94
CA VAL A 62 36.08 -27.60 13.37
C VAL A 62 35.09 -28.73 13.67
N ILE A 63 34.32 -28.57 14.76
CA ILE A 63 33.03 -29.25 14.92
C ILE A 63 32.05 -28.40 14.12
N GLY A 64 31.56 -28.92 13.00
CA GLY A 64 30.69 -28.21 12.08
C GLY A 64 29.49 -27.59 12.79
N HIS A 65 29.55 -26.28 13.02
CA HIS A 65 28.38 -25.47 13.34
C HIS A 65 27.78 -25.08 12.01
N GLN A 66 26.86 -25.91 11.49
CA GLN A 66 25.91 -25.40 10.51
C GLN A 66 25.11 -24.32 11.23
N ALA A 67 25.23 -23.08 10.78
CA ALA A 67 24.34 -22.02 11.26
C ALA A 67 22.89 -22.48 11.05
N PRO A 68 21.96 -22.20 11.98
CA PRO A 68 20.57 -22.58 11.80
C PRO A 68 20.04 -21.90 10.53
N VAL A 69 19.70 -22.74 9.54
CA VAL A 69 19.00 -22.31 8.34
C VAL A 69 17.56 -22.01 8.73
N ALA A 70 17.05 -20.83 8.38
CA ALA A 70 15.66 -20.47 8.63
C ALA A 70 14.72 -21.44 7.88
N THR A 71 13.69 -21.94 8.54
CA THR A 71 12.67 -22.75 7.89
C THR A 71 11.66 -21.87 7.13
N ALA A 72 10.87 -22.46 6.24
CA ALA A 72 9.79 -21.70 5.58
C ALA A 72 8.78 -21.14 6.59
N VAL A 73 8.52 -21.87 7.68
CA VAL A 73 7.66 -21.40 8.78
C VAL A 73 8.26 -20.15 9.43
N ASP A 74 9.56 -20.14 9.73
CA ASP A 74 10.24 -18.98 10.33
C ASP A 74 10.16 -17.75 9.41
N VAL A 75 10.36 -17.95 8.09
CA VAL A 75 10.26 -16.87 7.09
C VAL A 75 8.86 -16.29 7.03
N LEU A 76 7.82 -17.13 7.03
CA LEU A 76 6.43 -16.69 6.96
C LEU A 76 5.99 -15.98 8.24
N GLN A 77 6.45 -16.44 9.40
CA GLN A 77 6.21 -15.76 10.67
C GLN A 77 6.90 -14.40 10.71
N ALA A 78 8.16 -14.31 10.29
CA ALA A 78 8.88 -13.04 10.18
C ALA A 78 8.18 -12.06 9.22
N ALA A 79 7.72 -12.55 8.06
CA ALA A 79 6.94 -11.77 7.11
C ALA A 79 5.63 -11.24 7.73
N GLY A 80 4.93 -12.05 8.52
CA GLY A 80 3.73 -11.62 9.25
C GLY A 80 4.01 -10.59 10.35
N GLU A 81 5.10 -10.76 11.09
CA GLU A 81 5.52 -9.75 12.09
C GLU A 81 5.90 -8.44 11.42
N ALA A 82 6.61 -8.49 10.29
CA ALA A 82 6.96 -7.34 9.50
C ALA A 82 5.73 -6.62 8.93
N SER A 83 4.73 -7.37 8.43
CA SER A 83 3.49 -6.77 7.93
C SER A 83 2.72 -6.04 9.02
N ALA A 84 2.70 -6.56 10.25
CA ALA A 84 2.04 -5.91 11.38
C ALA A 84 2.64 -4.54 11.76
N ASN A 85 3.89 -4.29 11.37
CA ASN A 85 4.57 -3.01 11.56
C ASN A 85 4.39 -2.05 10.38
N GLN A 86 3.75 -2.48 9.29
CA GLN A 86 3.43 -1.59 8.17
C GLN A 86 2.18 -0.75 8.50
N PRO A 87 2.15 0.53 8.10
CA PRO A 87 0.96 1.35 8.26
C PRO A 87 -0.22 0.80 7.43
N ASN A 88 -1.44 0.98 7.92
CA ASN A 88 -2.64 0.88 7.07
C ASN A 88 -2.95 2.24 6.44
N ALA A 89 -3.73 2.27 5.35
CA ALA A 89 -4.22 3.53 4.80
C ALA A 89 -4.96 4.35 5.87
N THR A 90 -5.84 3.73 6.63
CA THR A 90 -6.60 4.40 7.71
C THR A 90 -5.73 4.94 8.85
N ASP A 91 -4.54 4.36 9.08
CA ASP A 91 -3.62 4.83 10.13
C ASP A 91 -2.88 6.11 9.70
N THR A 92 -2.74 6.32 8.39
CA THR A 92 -2.04 7.46 7.80
C THR A 92 -2.99 8.59 7.39
N GLY A 93 -4.29 8.30 7.29
CA GLY A 93 -5.33 9.28 7.02
C GLY A 93 -6.68 8.61 6.72
N VAL A 94 -7.78 9.17 7.25
CA VAL A 94 -9.13 8.60 7.08
C VAL A 94 -9.61 8.53 5.62
N THR A 95 -9.01 9.35 4.75
CA THR A 95 -9.29 9.42 3.31
C THR A 95 -8.17 8.84 2.46
N ASN A 96 -7.10 8.33 3.07
CA ASN A 96 -6.02 7.67 2.31
C ASN A 96 -6.52 6.35 1.73
N GLN A 97 -5.83 5.90 0.69
CA GLN A 97 -6.28 4.79 -0.14
C GLN A 97 -5.22 3.69 -0.17
N GLU A 98 -5.63 2.44 -0.15
CA GLU A 98 -4.74 1.30 -0.42
C GLU A 98 -4.65 1.09 -1.93
N TYR A 99 -3.45 0.86 -2.45
CA TYR A 99 -3.20 0.62 -3.87
C TYR A 99 -2.45 -0.68 -4.09
N LEU A 100 -2.92 -1.46 -5.07
CA LEU A 100 -2.27 -2.68 -5.54
C LEU A 100 -2.35 -2.75 -7.06
N LYS A 101 -1.20 -2.89 -7.71
CA LYS A 101 -1.09 -3.26 -9.12
C LYS A 101 -0.51 -4.66 -9.25
N ARG A 102 -1.19 -5.53 -9.99
CA ARG A 102 -0.73 -6.88 -10.29
C ARG A 102 -0.86 -7.21 -11.76
N VAL A 103 -0.04 -8.16 -12.20
CA VAL A 103 -0.06 -8.75 -13.54
C VAL A 103 -0.15 -10.26 -13.42
N ASP A 104 -1.08 -10.85 -14.15
CA ASP A 104 -1.33 -12.29 -14.21
C ASP A 104 -1.19 -12.78 -15.64
N THR A 105 -0.30 -13.74 -15.88
CA THR A 105 0.02 -14.22 -17.22
C THR A 105 0.22 -15.73 -17.27
N ASP A 106 -0.30 -16.38 -18.30
CA ASP A 106 0.01 -17.78 -18.63
C ASP A 106 1.06 -17.90 -19.76
N GLY A 107 1.70 -16.77 -20.10
CA GLY A 107 2.65 -16.65 -21.21
C GLY A 107 2.00 -16.42 -22.58
N THR A 108 0.68 -16.61 -22.71
CA THR A 108 -0.06 -16.37 -23.96
C THR A 108 -1.09 -15.26 -23.85
N ALA A 109 -1.67 -15.09 -22.67
CA ALA A 109 -2.60 -14.04 -22.30
C ALA A 109 -2.10 -13.34 -21.04
N THR A 110 -2.51 -12.09 -20.85
CA THR A 110 -2.12 -11.30 -19.67
C THR A 110 -3.28 -10.44 -19.22
N VAL A 111 -3.48 -10.38 -17.90
CA VAL A 111 -4.41 -9.47 -17.22
C VAL A 111 -3.58 -8.57 -16.31
N THR A 112 -3.71 -7.26 -16.46
CA THR A 112 -3.15 -6.27 -15.53
C THR A 112 -4.30 -5.64 -14.77
N THR A 113 -4.21 -5.63 -13.45
CA THR A 113 -5.26 -5.08 -12.59
C THR A 113 -4.67 -4.08 -11.61
N GLU A 114 -5.28 -2.90 -11.55
CA GLU A 114 -5.07 -1.90 -10.50
C GLU A 114 -6.28 -1.88 -9.58
N TYR A 115 -6.04 -1.98 -8.28
CA TYR A 115 -7.04 -1.88 -7.24
C TYR A 115 -6.77 -0.66 -6.37
N GLU A 116 -7.84 0.05 -6.03
CA GLU A 116 -7.85 1.09 -5.01
C GLU A 116 -8.96 0.83 -4.01
N VAL A 117 -8.60 0.85 -2.73
CA VAL A 117 -9.57 0.75 -1.64
C VAL A 117 -9.55 2.02 -0.80
N ALA A 118 -10.68 2.72 -0.78
CA ALA A 118 -10.88 3.95 -0.03
C ALA A 118 -12.29 3.97 0.58
N GLY A 119 -12.42 4.30 1.87
CA GLY A 119 -13.72 4.40 2.53
C GLY A 119 -14.58 3.12 2.46
N GLY A 120 -13.94 1.93 2.33
CA GLY A 120 -14.63 0.65 2.17
C GLY A 120 -15.21 0.40 0.78
N GLN A 121 -14.87 1.21 -0.22
CA GLN A 121 -15.20 1.01 -1.62
C GLN A 121 -13.98 0.48 -2.38
N LEU A 122 -14.21 -0.41 -3.34
CA LEU A 122 -13.18 -0.91 -4.27
C LEU A 122 -13.37 -0.22 -5.62
N ARG A 123 -12.34 0.45 -6.10
CA ARG A 123 -12.17 0.80 -7.51
C ARG A 123 -11.22 -0.21 -8.14
N GLN A 124 -11.60 -0.73 -9.30
CA GLN A 124 -10.79 -1.67 -10.07
C GLN A 124 -10.67 -1.17 -11.50
N ASP A 125 -9.44 -1.15 -12.02
CA ASP A 125 -9.15 -0.95 -13.42
C ASP A 125 -8.44 -2.20 -13.95
N THR A 126 -8.81 -2.67 -15.15
CA THR A 126 -8.31 -3.93 -15.69
C THR A 126 -8.11 -3.85 -17.19
N ALA A 127 -6.89 -4.18 -17.63
CA ALA A 127 -6.55 -4.35 -19.03
C ALA A 127 -6.16 -5.79 -19.30
N SER A 128 -6.56 -6.32 -20.46
CA SER A 128 -6.20 -7.68 -20.86
C SER A 128 -5.69 -7.73 -22.29
N THR A 129 -4.80 -8.70 -22.54
CA THR A 129 -4.27 -9.00 -23.87
C THR A 129 -4.28 -10.51 -24.12
N GLY A 130 -4.45 -10.91 -25.38
CA GLY A 130 -4.58 -12.31 -25.76
C GLY A 130 -5.97 -12.88 -25.47
N THR A 131 -6.13 -14.19 -25.64
CA THR A 131 -7.36 -14.90 -25.33
C THR A 131 -7.28 -15.47 -23.92
N LEU A 132 -8.09 -14.93 -23.00
CA LEU A 132 -8.04 -15.32 -21.59
C LEU A 132 -8.49 -16.77 -21.39
N SER A 133 -7.73 -17.50 -20.57
CA SER A 133 -8.21 -18.75 -19.96
C SER A 133 -9.36 -18.45 -18.99
N PRO A 134 -10.21 -19.45 -18.65
CA PRO A 134 -11.29 -19.26 -17.68
C PRO A 134 -10.80 -18.72 -16.32
N GLN A 135 -9.60 -19.12 -15.89
CA GLN A 135 -8.99 -18.67 -14.64
C GLN A 135 -8.60 -17.19 -14.69
N LEU A 136 -7.98 -16.74 -15.79
CA LEU A 136 -7.65 -15.33 -15.98
C LEU A 136 -8.89 -14.45 -16.16
N ALA A 137 -9.92 -14.96 -16.84
CA ALA A 137 -11.19 -14.26 -17.01
C ALA A 137 -11.89 -14.02 -15.67
N ALA A 138 -11.94 -15.04 -14.79
CA ALA A 138 -12.54 -14.91 -13.46
C ALA A 138 -11.83 -13.87 -12.58
N LEU A 139 -10.51 -13.70 -12.73
CA LEU A 139 -9.76 -12.67 -12.02
C LEU A 139 -10.11 -11.25 -12.51
N ALA A 140 -10.36 -11.10 -13.81
CA ALA A 140 -10.73 -9.81 -14.40
C ALA A 140 -12.08 -9.29 -13.89
N ASP A 141 -12.97 -10.18 -13.42
CA ASP A 141 -14.26 -9.82 -12.83
C ASP A 141 -14.15 -9.23 -11.41
N GLY A 142 -12.99 -9.37 -10.76
CA GLY A 142 -12.68 -8.82 -9.43
C GLY A 142 -12.44 -9.86 -8.34
N PRO A 143 -12.22 -9.43 -7.09
CA PRO A 143 -11.89 -10.35 -6.00
C PRO A 143 -13.08 -11.23 -5.62
N ALA A 144 -12.84 -12.53 -5.45
CA ALA A 144 -13.89 -13.49 -5.10
C ALA A 144 -14.45 -13.30 -3.67
N ILE A 145 -13.67 -12.69 -2.78
CA ILE A 145 -14.10 -12.32 -1.44
C ILE A 145 -14.49 -10.84 -1.48
N ALA A 146 -15.67 -10.49 -0.99
CA ALA A 146 -16.12 -9.10 -0.93
C ALA A 146 -15.44 -8.35 0.23
N LEU A 147 -15.24 -7.03 0.06
CA LEU A 147 -14.60 -6.18 1.09
C LEU A 147 -15.33 -6.25 2.43
N GLU A 148 -16.67 -6.28 2.45
CA GLU A 148 -17.42 -6.35 3.71
C GLU A 148 -17.19 -7.67 4.45
N SER A 149 -17.06 -8.77 3.71
CA SER A 149 -16.78 -10.09 4.29
C SER A 149 -15.38 -10.12 4.88
N LEU A 150 -14.40 -9.53 4.17
CA LEU A 150 -13.04 -9.41 4.66
C LEU A 150 -12.94 -8.52 5.89
N ALA A 151 -13.59 -7.35 5.89
CA ALA A 151 -13.61 -6.41 7.01
C ALA A 151 -14.20 -7.02 8.30
N ALA A 152 -15.18 -7.91 8.16
CA ALA A 152 -15.78 -8.63 9.29
C ALA A 152 -14.86 -9.72 9.88
N ALA A 153 -13.87 -10.22 9.11
CA ALA A 153 -12.97 -11.29 9.53
C ALA A 153 -11.74 -10.74 10.26
N THR A 154 -11.89 -10.44 11.54
CA THR A 154 -10.84 -9.82 12.37
C THR A 154 -9.97 -10.81 13.16
N THR A 155 -10.21 -12.12 13.02
CA THR A 155 -9.47 -13.18 13.73
C THR A 155 -8.85 -14.18 12.75
N ALA A 156 -7.77 -14.86 13.17
CA ALA A 156 -7.14 -15.93 12.38
C ALA A 156 -8.16 -16.97 11.90
N ASP A 157 -9.01 -17.46 12.80
CA ASP A 157 -10.05 -18.45 12.48
C ASP A 157 -11.09 -17.93 11.47
N ALA A 158 -11.47 -16.65 11.54
CA ALA A 158 -12.41 -16.06 10.60
C ALA A 158 -11.80 -15.95 9.20
N LEU A 159 -10.54 -15.50 9.11
CA LEU A 159 -9.79 -15.42 7.87
C LEU A 159 -9.55 -16.82 7.28
N ALA A 160 -9.21 -17.81 8.11
CA ALA A 160 -9.06 -19.20 7.70
C ALA A 160 -10.36 -19.78 7.11
N ARG A 161 -11.52 -19.45 7.70
CA ARG A 161 -12.84 -19.84 7.16
C ARG A 161 -13.15 -19.18 5.83
N LEU A 162 -12.82 -17.89 5.65
CA LEU A 162 -12.97 -17.22 4.35
C LEU A 162 -12.08 -17.86 3.29
N ALA A 163 -10.81 -18.08 3.61
CA ALA A 163 -9.83 -18.72 2.74
C ALA A 163 -10.29 -20.11 2.29
N THR A 164 -10.58 -21.00 3.25
CA THR A 164 -10.99 -22.38 2.97
C THR A 164 -12.37 -22.48 2.33
N GLY A 165 -13.32 -21.65 2.75
CA GLY A 165 -14.67 -21.64 2.19
C GLY A 165 -14.72 -21.19 0.72
N THR A 166 -13.82 -20.29 0.33
CA THR A 166 -13.76 -19.75 -1.04
C THR A 166 -12.85 -20.58 -1.95
N TYR A 167 -11.68 -20.97 -1.44
CA TYR A 167 -10.61 -21.57 -2.25
C TYR A 167 -10.33 -23.05 -1.93
N GLY A 168 -11.03 -23.65 -0.96
CA GLY A 168 -10.94 -25.08 -0.64
C GLY A 168 -9.67 -25.53 0.12
N SER A 169 -8.61 -24.71 0.13
CA SER A 169 -7.35 -24.97 0.83
C SER A 169 -6.95 -23.77 1.69
N LEU A 170 -6.42 -24.03 2.88
CA LEU A 170 -5.96 -22.97 3.78
C LEU A 170 -4.72 -22.26 3.20
N GLY A 171 -3.76 -23.00 2.65
CA GLY A 171 -2.56 -22.43 2.05
C GLY A 171 -2.87 -21.59 0.82
N VAL A 172 -3.61 -22.16 -0.14
CA VAL A 172 -4.04 -21.46 -1.37
C VAL A 172 -4.90 -20.24 -1.02
N GLY A 173 -5.88 -20.40 -0.14
CA GLY A 173 -6.77 -19.31 0.25
C GLY A 173 -6.06 -18.20 1.02
N SER A 174 -5.07 -18.52 1.87
CA SER A 174 -4.23 -17.50 2.52
C SER A 174 -3.43 -16.70 1.49
N LEU A 175 -2.87 -17.33 0.45
CA LEU A 175 -2.15 -16.61 -0.61
C LEU A 175 -3.07 -15.69 -1.41
N HIS A 176 -4.32 -16.11 -1.69
CA HIS A 176 -5.32 -15.22 -2.30
C HIS A 176 -5.68 -14.04 -1.39
N LEU A 177 -5.81 -14.26 -0.07
CA LEU A 177 -6.05 -13.18 0.88
C LEU A 177 -4.89 -12.18 0.92
N LEU A 178 -3.64 -12.63 0.86
CA LEU A 178 -2.46 -11.74 0.82
C LEU A 178 -2.40 -10.85 -0.44
N LEU A 179 -3.13 -11.21 -1.50
CA LEU A 179 -3.29 -10.41 -2.72
C LEU A 179 -4.60 -9.61 -2.75
N HIS A 180 -5.36 -9.64 -1.67
CA HIS A 180 -6.63 -8.94 -1.58
C HIS A 180 -6.40 -7.46 -1.27
N PRO A 181 -6.98 -6.50 -2.02
CA PRO A 181 -6.65 -5.07 -1.92
C PRO A 181 -7.21 -4.34 -0.68
N GLY A 182 -7.73 -5.06 0.32
CA GLY A 182 -8.38 -4.47 1.50
C GLY A 182 -7.98 -5.16 2.80
N LEU A 183 -6.83 -5.83 2.79
CA LEU A 183 -6.32 -6.60 3.91
C LEU A 183 -5.48 -5.67 4.79
N SER A 184 -5.95 -5.39 6.00
CA SER A 184 -5.14 -4.60 6.95
C SER A 184 -3.85 -5.32 7.36
N SER A 185 -2.83 -4.57 7.76
CA SER A 185 -1.54 -5.05 8.31
C SER A 185 -1.70 -6.11 9.40
N GLN A 186 -2.68 -5.93 10.29
CA GLN A 186 -2.97 -6.91 11.35
C GLN A 186 -3.64 -8.17 10.80
N GLN A 187 -4.55 -8.05 9.84
CA GLN A 187 -5.12 -9.22 9.16
C GLN A 187 -4.05 -9.94 8.33
N GLN A 188 -3.14 -9.22 7.68
CA GLN A 188 -2.01 -9.78 6.94
C GLN A 188 -1.13 -10.65 7.83
N ARG A 189 -0.81 -10.20 9.06
CA ARG A 189 -0.12 -11.02 10.06
C ARG A 189 -0.87 -12.32 10.36
N LEU A 190 -2.18 -12.24 10.57
CA LEU A 190 -3.03 -13.40 10.86
C LEU A 190 -3.13 -14.35 9.66
N VAL A 191 -3.13 -13.83 8.43
CA VAL A 191 -3.09 -14.64 7.21
C VAL A 191 -1.75 -15.37 7.07
N TYR A 192 -0.63 -14.72 7.40
CA TYR A 192 0.69 -15.37 7.47
C TYR A 192 0.75 -16.46 8.54
N GLU A 193 0.14 -16.24 9.71
CA GLU A 193 0.00 -17.24 10.77
C GLU A 193 -0.74 -18.49 10.25
N ASN A 194 -1.87 -18.29 9.56
CA ASN A 194 -2.63 -19.36 8.91
C ASN A 194 -1.82 -20.08 7.82
N LEU A 195 -1.10 -19.33 6.97
CA LEU A 195 -0.29 -19.88 5.89
C LEU A 195 0.87 -20.73 6.42
N ALA A 196 1.55 -20.27 7.47
CA ALA A 196 2.59 -21.03 8.15
C ALA A 196 2.03 -22.31 8.81
N GLY A 197 0.84 -22.21 9.41
CA GLY A 197 0.14 -23.34 10.04
C GLY A 197 -0.49 -24.36 9.07
N ALA A 198 -0.64 -24.02 7.79
CA ALA A 198 -1.23 -24.90 6.78
C ALA A 198 -0.36 -26.14 6.46
N GLY A 199 0.93 -26.13 6.79
CA GLY A 199 1.88 -27.17 6.38
C GLY A 199 2.28 -27.06 4.90
N GLY A 200 3.14 -27.96 4.41
CA GLY A 200 3.50 -28.05 2.98
C GLY A 200 4.35 -26.89 2.43
N ASN A 201 4.93 -26.06 3.30
CA ASN A 201 5.80 -24.95 2.90
C ASN A 201 7.28 -25.37 2.96
N GLU A 202 7.98 -25.30 1.82
CA GLU A 202 9.40 -25.60 1.73
C GLU A 202 10.16 -24.45 1.08
N LEU A 203 11.38 -24.14 1.54
CA LEU A 203 12.19 -23.10 0.91
C LEU A 203 12.82 -23.63 -0.38
N ALA A 204 12.75 -22.83 -1.45
CA ALA A 204 13.38 -23.20 -2.72
C ALA A 204 14.91 -23.35 -2.62
N HIS A 205 15.55 -22.65 -1.68
CA HIS A 205 17.00 -22.68 -1.47
C HIS A 205 17.33 -22.66 0.03
N ALA A 206 18.15 -23.60 0.50
CA ALA A 206 18.46 -23.80 1.92
C ALA A 206 19.56 -22.88 2.49
N ASP A 207 20.32 -22.16 1.65
CA ASP A 207 21.51 -21.41 2.13
C ASP A 207 21.30 -19.90 2.26
N ARG A 208 20.06 -19.41 2.14
CA ARG A 208 19.79 -17.98 2.22
C ARG A 208 19.59 -17.54 3.66
N THR A 209 20.66 -17.01 4.25
CA THR A 209 20.58 -16.19 5.45
C THR A 209 19.69 -15.01 5.12
N GLY A 210 18.43 -15.01 5.58
CA GLY A 210 17.44 -13.97 5.29
C GLY A 210 17.93 -12.57 5.63
N ALA A 211 18.69 -11.97 4.72
CA ALA A 211 18.94 -10.54 4.74
C ALA A 211 17.57 -9.87 4.63
N PRO A 212 17.31 -8.79 5.39
CA PRO A 212 15.98 -8.18 5.47
C PRO A 212 15.35 -7.92 4.10
N ASP A 213 16.16 -7.57 3.10
CA ASP A 213 15.68 -7.17 1.77
C ASP A 213 15.77 -8.28 0.70
N GLU A 214 16.10 -9.52 1.08
CA GLU A 214 16.16 -10.62 0.12
C GLU A 214 14.79 -11.27 -0.08
N ALA A 215 14.35 -11.34 -1.33
CA ALA A 215 13.15 -12.06 -1.72
C ALA A 215 13.32 -13.59 -1.50
N VAL A 216 12.40 -14.18 -0.74
CA VAL A 216 12.43 -15.60 -0.38
C VAL A 216 11.29 -16.35 -1.08
N THR A 217 11.65 -17.40 -1.81
CA THR A 217 10.70 -18.27 -2.51
C THR A 217 10.36 -19.50 -1.68
N VAL A 218 9.06 -19.72 -1.49
CA VAL A 218 8.47 -20.89 -0.86
C VAL A 218 7.79 -21.74 -1.93
N ILE A 219 8.00 -23.05 -1.88
CA ILE A 219 7.39 -24.06 -2.73
C ILE A 219 6.33 -24.80 -1.92
N ARG A 220 5.18 -25.04 -2.55
CA ARG A 220 4.09 -25.86 -2.01
C ARG A 220 3.75 -26.94 -3.03
N ASP A 221 4.51 -28.04 -2.99
CA ASP A 221 4.37 -29.15 -3.96
C ASP A 221 2.97 -29.78 -3.93
N GLU A 222 2.36 -29.87 -2.74
CA GLU A 222 0.99 -30.40 -2.58
C GLU A 222 -0.07 -29.59 -3.34
N ASP A 223 0.17 -28.29 -3.51
CA ASP A 223 -0.70 -27.36 -4.24
C ASP A 223 -0.19 -27.06 -5.66
N GLN A 224 0.94 -27.66 -6.07
CA GLN A 224 1.62 -27.40 -7.35
C GLN A 224 1.91 -25.92 -7.61
N LEU A 225 2.27 -25.18 -6.56
CA LEU A 225 2.53 -23.74 -6.65
C LEU A 225 3.81 -23.34 -5.93
N SER A 226 4.30 -22.16 -6.28
CA SER A 226 5.38 -21.49 -5.55
C SER A 226 5.07 -20.02 -5.41
N PHE A 227 5.64 -19.37 -4.42
CA PHE A 227 5.39 -17.97 -4.16
C PHE A 227 6.61 -17.30 -3.54
N THR A 228 6.76 -15.99 -3.73
CA THR A 228 7.91 -15.23 -3.24
C THR A 228 7.44 -14.05 -2.41
N VAL A 229 8.01 -13.93 -1.22
CA VAL A 229 7.72 -12.84 -0.27
C VAL A 229 8.97 -12.00 -0.02
N LEU A 230 8.75 -10.76 0.39
CA LEU A 230 9.76 -9.89 1.00
C LEU A 230 9.61 -9.97 2.52
N PRO A 231 10.50 -10.68 3.24
CA PRO A 231 10.34 -10.86 4.68
C PRO A 231 10.36 -9.56 5.48
N SER A 232 11.06 -8.51 5.04
CA SER A 232 11.11 -7.20 5.73
C SER A 232 9.82 -6.41 5.71
N THR A 233 8.89 -6.72 4.81
CA THR A 233 7.62 -5.99 4.66
C THR A 233 6.41 -6.90 4.77
N GLY A 234 6.59 -8.20 4.60
CA GLY A 234 5.49 -9.15 4.44
C GLY A 234 4.81 -9.06 3.07
N GLN A 235 5.39 -8.34 2.09
CA GLN A 235 4.79 -8.24 0.76
C GLN A 235 4.94 -9.57 0.01
N LEU A 236 3.83 -10.12 -0.48
CA LEU A 236 3.86 -11.14 -1.52
C LEU A 236 4.13 -10.46 -2.86
N ILE A 237 5.22 -10.81 -3.53
CA ILE A 237 5.64 -10.15 -4.79
C ILE A 237 5.43 -11.02 -6.02
N HIS A 238 5.33 -12.34 -5.84
CA HIS A 238 5.19 -13.29 -6.94
C HIS A 238 4.47 -14.55 -6.49
N ALA A 239 3.64 -15.12 -7.35
CA ALA A 239 3.07 -16.46 -7.16
C ALA A 239 2.92 -17.16 -8.51
N HIS A 240 3.38 -18.41 -8.62
CA HIS A 240 3.20 -19.24 -9.80
C HIS A 240 2.28 -20.41 -9.45
N GLY A 241 1.23 -20.63 -10.25
CA GLY A 241 0.25 -21.70 -10.05
C GLY A 241 -0.94 -21.33 -9.18
N LEU A 242 -0.95 -20.13 -8.58
CA LEU A 242 -1.99 -19.70 -7.63
C LEU A 242 -3.35 -19.50 -8.29
N VAL A 243 -3.41 -18.70 -9.36
CA VAL A 243 -4.66 -18.41 -10.11
C VAL A 243 -5.08 -19.61 -10.97
N GLY A 244 -4.11 -20.37 -11.45
CA GLY A 244 -4.31 -21.58 -12.23
C GLY A 244 -2.98 -22.19 -12.67
N PRO A 245 -2.98 -23.43 -13.16
CA PRO A 245 -1.76 -24.09 -13.62
C PRO A 245 -1.03 -23.27 -14.69
N GLY A 246 0.25 -22.98 -14.45
CA GLY A 246 1.09 -22.19 -15.38
C GLY A 246 0.84 -20.68 -15.36
N VAL A 247 -0.10 -20.19 -14.54
CA VAL A 247 -0.31 -18.75 -14.38
C VAL A 247 0.70 -18.19 -13.37
N THR A 248 1.37 -17.13 -13.78
CA THR A 248 2.26 -16.33 -12.96
C THR A 248 1.57 -15.03 -12.59
N THR A 249 1.40 -14.81 -11.29
CA THR A 249 1.04 -13.54 -10.69
C THR A 249 2.31 -12.79 -10.28
N THR A 250 2.43 -11.53 -10.68
CA THR A 250 3.44 -10.59 -10.20
C THR A 250 2.75 -9.38 -9.60
N VAL A 251 3.10 -9.03 -8.37
CA VAL A 251 2.71 -7.74 -7.80
C VAL A 251 3.70 -6.71 -8.34
N GLU A 252 3.23 -5.83 -9.21
CA GLU A 252 4.09 -4.78 -9.79
C GLU A 252 4.25 -3.62 -8.84
N ALA A 253 3.20 -3.27 -8.10
CA ALA A 253 3.25 -2.18 -7.15
C ALA A 253 2.26 -2.31 -5.99
N THR A 254 2.66 -1.82 -4.82
CA THR A 254 1.75 -1.54 -3.69
C THR A 254 2.12 -0.22 -3.04
N ALA A 255 1.13 0.54 -2.59
CA ALA A 255 1.36 1.79 -1.88
C ALA A 255 0.16 2.19 -1.04
N ILE A 256 0.39 3.11 -0.11
CA ILE A 256 -0.67 3.93 0.48
C ILE A 256 -0.68 5.25 -0.26
N LEU A 257 -1.81 5.54 -0.88
CA LEU A 257 -2.01 6.77 -1.60
C LEU A 257 -2.55 7.83 -0.66
N GLY A 258 -2.14 9.06 -0.94
CA GLY A 258 -2.77 10.23 -0.39
C GLY A 258 -4.22 10.26 -0.86
N CYS A 259 -5.01 10.99 -0.11
CA CYS A 259 -6.41 11.13 -0.38
C CYS A 259 -6.75 11.58 -1.82
N VAL A 260 -5.92 12.44 -2.43
CA VAL A 260 -5.94 12.68 -3.87
C VAL A 260 -4.75 11.98 -4.50
N ALA A 261 -5.01 11.08 -5.44
CA ALA A 261 -4.01 10.41 -6.25
C ALA A 261 -4.53 10.22 -7.68
N VAL A 262 -3.62 10.20 -8.65
CA VAL A 262 -3.96 10.02 -10.06
C VAL A 262 -3.37 8.71 -10.57
N THR A 263 -4.24 7.75 -10.81
CA THR A 263 -3.97 6.34 -11.07
C THR A 263 -4.88 5.81 -12.17
N GLY A 264 -4.64 4.59 -12.66
CA GLY A 264 -5.35 3.99 -13.79
C GLY A 264 -4.40 3.60 -14.91
N LEU A 265 -4.74 2.54 -15.62
CA LEU A 265 -3.91 1.94 -16.67
C LEU A 265 -3.83 2.85 -17.91
N GLU A 266 -4.91 3.57 -18.20
CA GLU A 266 -5.02 4.54 -19.31
C GLU A 266 -5.25 5.99 -18.83
N GLY A 267 -5.17 6.20 -17.52
CA GLY A 267 -5.48 7.46 -16.85
C GLY A 267 -6.95 7.55 -16.44
N PRO A 268 -7.26 8.21 -15.32
CA PRO A 268 -8.62 8.22 -14.80
C PRO A 268 -9.49 9.20 -15.60
N GLU A 269 -10.75 8.85 -15.85
CA GLU A 269 -11.71 9.75 -16.50
C GLU A 269 -12.10 10.92 -15.60
N ASP A 270 -12.09 10.69 -14.28
CA ASP A 270 -12.45 11.65 -13.25
C ASP A 270 -11.42 11.66 -12.12
N ILE A 271 -11.08 12.85 -11.61
CA ILE A 271 -10.28 13.04 -10.40
C ILE A 271 -11.06 13.96 -9.47
N SER A 272 -11.25 13.52 -8.22
CA SER A 272 -11.65 14.45 -7.16
C SER A 272 -10.41 15.15 -6.63
N LEU A 273 -10.36 16.47 -6.77
CA LEU A 273 -9.29 17.31 -6.21
C LEU A 273 -9.62 17.74 -4.76
N ALA A 274 -10.78 17.32 -4.27
CA ALA A 274 -11.21 17.49 -2.89
C ALA A 274 -11.25 16.14 -2.17
N CYS A 275 -10.87 16.15 -0.89
CA CYS A 275 -10.58 14.91 -0.20
C CYS A 275 -11.76 14.13 0.37
N ALA A 276 -12.87 14.80 0.66
CA ALA A 276 -13.95 14.21 1.46
C ALA A 276 -15.36 14.57 0.99
N ASP A 277 -15.50 15.66 0.23
CA ASP A 277 -16.80 16.26 -0.05
C ASP A 277 -17.09 16.40 -1.55
N ASN A 278 -16.13 16.04 -2.42
CA ASN A 278 -16.21 16.17 -3.88
C ASN A 278 -16.69 17.56 -4.33
N ASN A 279 -16.36 18.61 -3.58
CA ASN A 279 -16.71 19.98 -3.97
C ASN A 279 -15.80 20.51 -5.10
N TYR A 280 -14.83 19.72 -5.54
CA TYR A 280 -13.97 19.98 -6.68
C TYR A 280 -13.65 18.67 -7.39
N LEU A 281 -14.20 18.50 -8.59
CA LEU A 281 -13.83 17.42 -9.50
C LEU A 281 -13.29 17.97 -10.81
N VAL A 282 -12.39 17.22 -11.43
CA VAL A 282 -12.11 17.33 -12.86
C VAL A 282 -12.56 16.04 -13.54
N THR A 283 -13.34 16.17 -14.59
CA THR A 283 -14.08 15.06 -15.22
C THR A 283 -13.99 15.12 -16.74
N ASP A 284 -14.51 14.09 -17.41
CA ASP A 284 -14.43 13.94 -18.87
C ASP A 284 -12.98 14.01 -19.37
N LEU A 285 -12.02 13.55 -18.57
CA LEU A 285 -10.59 13.67 -18.84
C LEU A 285 -10.19 12.77 -20.00
N LYS A 286 -9.61 13.39 -21.04
CA LYS A 286 -9.06 12.69 -22.19
C LYS A 286 -7.56 12.84 -22.22
N TRP A 287 -6.87 11.82 -21.70
CA TRP A 287 -5.43 11.84 -21.55
C TRP A 287 -4.67 11.72 -22.87
N SER A 288 -3.51 12.35 -22.87
CA SER A 288 -2.47 12.20 -23.86
C SER A 288 -1.15 11.98 -23.14
N ARG A 289 -0.34 11.06 -23.67
CA ARG A 289 0.96 10.66 -23.09
C ARG A 289 0.87 10.15 -21.65
N TRP A 290 -0.24 9.48 -21.30
CA TRP A 290 -0.38 8.82 -20.00
C TRP A 290 0.81 7.90 -19.71
N GLY A 291 1.30 7.91 -18.47
CA GLY A 291 2.48 7.15 -18.02
C GLY A 291 3.84 7.76 -18.40
N ALA A 292 3.89 8.82 -19.21
CA ALA A 292 5.13 9.57 -19.46
C ALA A 292 5.49 10.45 -18.25
N GLU A 293 6.69 11.05 -18.23
CA GLU A 293 7.09 12.00 -17.17
C GLU A 293 6.10 13.16 -16.96
N THR A 294 5.34 13.47 -18.01
CA THR A 294 4.21 14.40 -17.96
C THR A 294 3.11 13.88 -18.88
N ALA A 295 1.87 13.89 -18.37
CA ALA A 295 0.67 13.59 -19.16
C ALA A 295 -0.30 14.77 -19.08
N THR A 296 -1.10 14.96 -20.13
CA THR A 296 -2.03 16.08 -20.24
C THR A 296 -3.39 15.58 -20.67
N ALA A 297 -4.46 16.08 -20.05
CA ALA A 297 -5.84 15.84 -20.43
C ALA A 297 -6.60 17.14 -20.68
N THR A 298 -7.57 17.09 -21.59
CA THR A 298 -8.64 18.09 -21.65
C THR A 298 -9.86 17.55 -20.92
N GLY A 299 -10.61 18.40 -20.22
CA GLY A 299 -11.83 18.01 -19.55
C GLY A 299 -12.57 19.20 -18.96
N LYS A 300 -13.31 18.96 -17.89
CA LYS A 300 -14.13 19.97 -17.20
C LYS A 300 -13.87 19.95 -15.71
N ALA A 301 -13.66 21.12 -15.12
CA ALA A 301 -13.69 21.29 -13.67
C ALA A 301 -15.12 21.59 -13.22
N PHE A 302 -15.58 20.85 -12.22
CA PHE A 302 -16.83 21.08 -11.50
C PHE A 302 -16.48 21.55 -10.09
N ILE A 303 -16.85 22.79 -9.76
CA ILE A 303 -16.46 23.44 -8.51
C ILE A 303 -17.72 23.96 -7.82
N ASN A 304 -17.90 23.60 -6.55
CA ASN A 304 -19.00 24.12 -5.73
C ASN A 304 -18.69 25.57 -5.31
N ASP A 305 -19.61 26.49 -5.56
CA ASP A 305 -19.49 27.89 -5.11
C ASP A 305 -19.56 28.04 -3.58
N CYS A 306 -20.08 27.02 -2.88
CA CYS A 306 -20.29 26.96 -1.45
C CYS A 306 -21.02 28.19 -0.86
N ASP A 307 -21.96 28.80 -1.59
CA ASP A 307 -22.74 29.95 -1.13
C ASP A 307 -24.20 29.56 -0.83
N PRO A 308 -24.70 29.68 0.42
CA PRO A 308 -24.05 30.23 1.62
C PRO A 308 -23.14 29.23 2.37
N PHE A 309 -23.24 27.94 2.05
CA PHE A 309 -22.34 26.89 2.53
C PHE A 309 -22.40 25.70 1.56
N CYS A 310 -21.36 24.85 1.55
CA CYS A 310 -21.19 23.82 0.50
C CYS A 310 -22.37 22.84 0.35
N ALA A 311 -23.10 22.51 1.41
CA ALA A 311 -24.27 21.64 1.31
C ALA A 311 -25.50 22.29 0.62
N GLN A 312 -25.46 23.61 0.37
CA GLN A 312 -26.49 24.36 -0.38
C GLN A 312 -25.95 25.09 -1.61
N GLY A 313 -24.64 25.02 -1.87
CA GLY A 313 -24.02 25.70 -3.00
C GLY A 313 -24.35 25.06 -4.36
N THR A 314 -23.91 25.71 -5.42
CA THR A 314 -24.12 25.30 -6.81
C THR A 314 -22.81 24.85 -7.44
N MET A 315 -22.85 23.76 -8.21
CA MET A 315 -21.70 23.31 -9.01
C MET A 315 -21.59 24.15 -10.28
N GLU A 316 -20.49 24.86 -10.43
CA GLU A 316 -20.11 25.57 -11.65
C GLU A 316 -19.16 24.74 -12.51
N GLU A 317 -19.34 24.78 -13.83
CA GLU A 317 -18.56 24.00 -14.80
C GLU A 317 -17.61 24.91 -15.59
N PHE A 318 -16.34 24.50 -15.71
CA PHE A 318 -15.32 25.21 -16.48
C PHE A 318 -14.53 24.26 -17.39
N PRO A 319 -14.29 24.60 -18.67
CA PRO A 319 -13.37 23.85 -19.49
C PRO A 319 -11.93 24.02 -18.98
N VAL A 320 -11.19 22.92 -18.85
CA VAL A 320 -9.83 22.92 -18.32
C VAL A 320 -8.88 22.04 -19.13
N THR A 321 -7.59 22.36 -19.01
CA THR A 321 -6.50 21.44 -19.35
C THR A 321 -5.83 21.01 -18.05
N VAL A 322 -5.78 19.70 -17.80
CA VAL A 322 -5.13 19.10 -16.63
C VAL A 322 -3.77 18.57 -17.05
N THR A 323 -2.72 18.88 -16.31
CA THR A 323 -1.38 18.31 -16.51
C THR A 323 -0.92 17.63 -15.24
N VAL A 324 -0.48 16.38 -15.36
CA VAL A 324 0.14 15.64 -14.26
C VAL A 324 1.63 15.46 -14.54
N ARG A 325 2.45 15.68 -13.53
CA ARG A 325 3.91 15.66 -13.65
C ARG A 325 4.58 15.16 -12.37
N ASP A 326 5.90 15.15 -12.38
CA ASP A 326 6.74 14.80 -11.24
C ASP A 326 6.46 13.40 -10.70
N LEU A 327 6.76 12.38 -11.51
CA LEU A 327 6.63 10.99 -11.09
C LEU A 327 7.54 10.70 -9.88
N ARG A 328 6.94 10.26 -8.78
CA ARG A 328 7.60 9.82 -7.55
C ARG A 328 7.34 8.35 -7.31
N THR A 329 8.27 7.69 -6.63
CA THR A 329 8.11 6.31 -6.19
C THR A 329 7.69 6.27 -4.73
N CYS A 330 6.72 5.43 -4.38
CA CYS A 330 6.37 5.12 -2.99
C CYS A 330 5.93 3.68 -2.82
N GLY A 331 5.95 3.20 -1.57
CA GLY A 331 5.68 1.81 -1.25
C GLY A 331 6.58 0.85 -2.02
N TYR A 332 6.02 -0.28 -2.43
CA TYR A 332 6.70 -1.20 -3.33
C TYR A 332 6.46 -0.74 -4.77
N ASN A 333 7.46 -0.15 -5.41
CA ASN A 333 7.50 0.15 -6.86
C ASN A 333 6.36 1.00 -7.45
N ALA A 334 5.43 1.54 -6.66
CA ALA A 334 4.37 2.40 -7.18
C ALA A 334 4.99 3.70 -7.67
N ARG A 335 4.71 4.09 -8.92
CA ARG A 335 5.24 5.30 -9.54
C ARG A 335 4.08 6.20 -9.95
N LEU A 336 3.89 7.29 -9.20
CA LEU A 336 2.71 8.15 -9.28
C LEU A 336 3.12 9.59 -9.51
N TYR A 337 2.27 10.33 -10.22
CA TYR A 337 2.44 11.78 -10.35
C TYR A 337 2.26 12.44 -8.99
N SER A 338 3.15 13.37 -8.62
CA SER A 338 3.03 14.11 -7.36
C SER A 338 2.43 15.49 -7.51
N ALA A 339 2.19 15.98 -8.74
CA ALA A 339 1.57 17.27 -8.99
C ALA A 339 0.51 17.19 -10.08
N VAL A 340 -0.62 17.89 -9.84
CA VAL A 340 -1.69 18.13 -10.82
C VAL A 340 -1.81 19.64 -11.02
N ASP A 341 -1.57 20.11 -12.24
CA ASP A 341 -1.83 21.49 -12.65
C ASP A 341 -3.18 21.55 -13.39
N VAL A 342 -4.09 22.42 -12.94
CA VAL A 342 -5.38 22.68 -13.59
C VAL A 342 -5.33 24.06 -14.23
N ALA A 343 -5.35 24.09 -15.57
CA ALA A 343 -5.33 25.33 -16.35
C ALA A 343 -6.73 25.68 -16.86
N PHE A 344 -7.18 26.89 -16.52
CA PHE A 344 -8.47 27.44 -16.95
C PHE A 344 -8.29 28.37 -18.16
N ALA A 345 -9.41 28.73 -18.80
CA ALA A 345 -9.42 29.74 -19.85
C ALA A 345 -8.93 31.11 -19.37
N ASP A 346 -9.20 31.45 -18.11
CA ASP A 346 -8.59 32.59 -17.42
C ASP A 346 -7.34 32.12 -16.65
N PRO A 347 -6.12 32.46 -17.09
CA PRO A 347 -4.89 32.00 -16.44
C PRO A 347 -4.74 32.45 -14.99
N ALA A 348 -5.45 33.51 -14.57
CA ALA A 348 -5.44 33.96 -13.18
C ALA A 348 -6.06 32.93 -12.21
N ARG A 349 -6.78 31.93 -12.74
CA ARG A 349 -7.40 30.84 -11.99
C ARG A 349 -6.61 29.54 -12.01
N ASN A 350 -5.44 29.50 -12.65
CA ASN A 350 -4.67 28.27 -12.71
C ASN A 350 -4.23 27.84 -11.31
N GLU A 351 -4.34 26.54 -11.04
CA GLU A 351 -4.11 25.95 -9.73
C GLU A 351 -3.17 24.74 -9.84
N THR A 352 -2.44 24.47 -8.76
CA THR A 352 -1.57 23.29 -8.64
C THR A 352 -1.90 22.57 -7.34
N PHE A 353 -2.05 21.26 -7.42
CA PHE A 353 -2.32 20.37 -6.30
C PHE A 353 -1.16 19.41 -6.13
N GLU A 354 -0.67 19.26 -4.90
CA GLU A 354 0.23 18.16 -4.53
C GLU A 354 -0.59 16.92 -4.23
N VAL A 355 -0.25 15.81 -4.87
CA VAL A 355 -1.06 14.58 -4.89
C VAL A 355 -0.17 13.33 -4.84
N GLY A 356 -0.78 12.15 -4.89
CA GLY A 356 -0.07 10.90 -5.13
C GLY A 356 0.06 10.08 -3.86
N CYS A 357 1.27 9.96 -3.33
CA CYS A 357 1.53 9.10 -2.17
C CYS A 357 1.07 9.77 -0.87
N ALA A 358 0.64 8.98 0.11
CA ALA A 358 0.36 9.52 1.43
C ALA A 358 1.66 10.11 2.02
N PRO A 359 1.59 11.25 2.71
CA PRO A 359 2.77 11.78 3.40
C PRO A 359 3.29 10.74 4.39
N GLU A 360 4.59 10.49 4.38
CA GLU A 360 5.22 9.55 5.31
C GLU A 360 4.96 10.04 6.75
N VAL A 361 4.42 9.16 7.60
CA VAL A 361 4.25 9.46 9.03
C VAL A 361 5.63 9.45 9.67
N SER A 362 6.14 10.63 9.99
CA SER A 362 7.48 10.87 10.57
C SER A 362 7.61 10.41 12.02
#